data_AF-W2ZZT3-F1
#
_entry.id   AF-W2ZZT3-F1
#
_cell.length_a   1.000
_cell.length_b   1.000
_cell.length_c   1.000
_cell.angle_alpha   90.00
_cell.angle_beta   90.00
_cell.angle_gamma   90.00
#
_symmetry.space_group_name_H-M   'P 1'
#
loop_
_entity.id
_entity.type
_entity.pdbx_description
1 polymer ?
#
loop_
_entity_poly.entity_id
_entity_poly.type
_entity_poly.pdbx_seq_one_letter_code
_entity_poly.pdbx_strand_id
1 'polypeptide(L)'
;MTEEARMSVELKESVQRTYDKAVKSRPENTQRAYGKRQQEFMQWCTAKGSAFNEFTRFTVTGEKLHLFLEECVIGRAKRHRGSQNQDRREVTVGRSTVNSYVAAMVDLWKQQARAKINSHPSPRDDAVTALLKLTQSEEDNRKRKNYEDRGADTLLATLQQNKFNKLLATSGIQKVILGLVCGTCWLFF
;
A
#
# COMPACT_ATOMS: atom_id res chain seq x y z
N MET A 1 49.20 4.89 13.62
CA MET A 1 47.74 4.93 13.88
C MET A 1 47.52 4.79 15.38
N THR A 2 46.70 5.66 15.97
CA THR A 2 46.40 5.64 17.41
C THR A 2 45.40 4.52 17.74
N GLU A 3 45.37 4.04 18.99
CA GLU A 3 44.38 3.04 19.43
C GLU A 3 42.94 3.56 19.29
N GLU A 4 42.73 4.86 19.52
CA GLU A 4 41.45 5.53 19.29
C GLU A 4 40.98 5.41 17.83
N ALA A 5 41.90 5.55 16.87
CA ALA A 5 41.57 5.41 15.45
C ALA A 5 41.20 3.96 15.11
N ARG A 6 41.88 2.96 15.69
CA ARG A 6 41.54 1.54 15.49
C ARG A 6 40.15 1.21 16.03
N MET A 7 39.85 1.65 17.26
CA MET A 7 38.53 1.47 17.86
C MET A 7 37.43 2.16 17.03
N SER A 8 37.68 3.37 16.54
CA SER A 8 36.73 4.10 15.68
C SER A 8 36.44 3.33 14.38
N VAL A 9 37.46 2.72 13.77
CA VAL A 9 37.29 1.89 12.57
C VAL A 9 36.46 0.65 12.89
N GLU A 10 36.78 -0.07 13.96
CA GLU A 10 36.04 -1.28 14.37
C GLU A 10 34.56 -1.00 14.64
N LEU A 11 34.25 0.11 15.33
CA LEU A 11 32.88 0.56 15.57
C LEU A 11 32.14 0.81 14.24
N LYS A 12 32.76 1.50 13.29
CA LYS A 12 32.17 1.79 11.97
C LYS A 12 31.96 0.51 11.16
N GLU A 13 32.92 -0.41 11.17
CA GLU A 13 32.81 -1.68 10.46
C GLU A 13 31.68 -2.55 11.01
N SER A 14 31.51 -2.60 12.34
CA SER A 14 30.41 -3.34 12.97
C SER A 14 29.04 -2.84 12.52
N VAL A 15 28.88 -1.52 12.46
CA VAL A 15 27.67 -0.88 11.93
C VAL A 15 27.48 -1.21 10.45
N GLN A 16 28.53 -1.12 9.63
CA GLN A 16 28.45 -1.40 8.20
C GLN A 16 28.05 -2.85 7.91
N ARG A 17 28.64 -3.84 8.63
CA ARG A 17 28.27 -5.26 8.50
C ARG A 17 26.77 -5.50 8.72
N THR A 18 26.16 -4.76 9.65
CA THR A 18 24.72 -4.86 9.92
C THR A 18 23.90 -4.35 8.75
N TYR A 19 24.30 -3.23 8.13
CA TYR A 19 23.63 -2.70 6.95
C TYR A 19 23.75 -3.64 5.75
N ASP A 20 24.91 -4.23 5.52
CA ASP A 20 25.13 -5.15 4.40
C ASP A 20 24.27 -6.42 4.56
N LYS A 21 24.17 -6.95 5.78
CA LYS A 21 23.25 -8.07 6.10
C LYS A 21 21.80 -7.70 5.84
N ALA A 22 21.37 -6.49 6.24
CA ALA A 22 20.01 -6.03 6.04
C ALA A 22 19.65 -5.81 4.56
N VAL A 23 20.62 -5.41 3.73
CA VAL A 23 20.43 -5.31 2.27
C VAL A 23 20.31 -6.71 1.66
N LYS A 24 21.19 -7.64 2.05
CA LYS A 24 21.19 -9.02 1.53
C LYS A 24 19.97 -9.83 1.96
N SER A 25 19.41 -9.57 3.14
CA SER A 25 18.21 -10.27 3.62
C SER A 25 16.91 -9.77 3.00
N ARG A 26 16.95 -8.66 2.25
CA ARG A 26 15.74 -8.10 1.63
C ARG A 26 15.22 -9.04 0.53
N PRO A 27 13.90 -9.27 0.44
CA PRO A 27 13.32 -10.02 -0.67
C PRO A 27 13.68 -9.39 -2.03
N GLU A 28 14.10 -10.22 -2.99
CA GLU A 28 14.49 -9.74 -4.33
C GLU A 28 13.38 -8.91 -5.00
N ASN A 29 12.12 -9.31 -4.81
CA ASN A 29 10.97 -8.61 -5.36
C ASN A 29 10.91 -7.17 -4.84
N THR A 30 11.14 -6.95 -3.56
CA THR A 30 11.17 -5.62 -2.95
C THR A 30 12.35 -4.81 -3.46
N GLN A 31 13.53 -5.42 -3.60
CA GLN A 31 14.71 -4.75 -4.15
C GLN A 31 14.48 -4.29 -5.59
N ARG A 32 13.97 -5.17 -6.47
CA ARG A 32 13.63 -4.84 -7.85
C ARG A 32 12.54 -3.76 -7.92
N ALA A 33 11.54 -3.86 -7.06
CA ALA A 33 10.43 -2.91 -7.00
C ALA A 33 10.88 -1.52 -6.53
N TYR A 34 11.81 -1.44 -5.56
CA TYR A 34 12.37 -0.17 -5.10
C TYR A 34 13.31 0.42 -6.15
N GLY A 35 14.17 -0.41 -6.74
CA GLY A 35 15.09 0.03 -7.80
C GLY A 35 14.38 0.69 -8.97
N LYS A 36 13.27 0.12 -9.45
CA LYS A 36 12.45 0.73 -10.52
C LYS A 36 11.91 2.11 -10.13
N ARG A 37 11.41 2.25 -8.90
CA ARG A 37 10.86 3.53 -8.42
C ARG A 37 11.94 4.57 -8.18
N GLN A 38 13.11 4.15 -7.70
CA GLN A 38 14.30 5.00 -7.57
C GLN A 38 14.80 5.49 -8.94
N GLN A 39 14.78 4.62 -9.95
CA GLN A 39 15.09 5.02 -11.32
C GLN A 39 14.10 6.04 -11.88
N GLU A 40 12.79 5.87 -11.66
CA GLU A 40 11.78 6.86 -12.07
C GLU A 40 12.04 8.23 -11.41
N PHE A 41 12.39 8.25 -10.12
CA PHE A 41 12.77 9.49 -9.44
C PHE A 41 14.02 10.13 -10.03
N MET A 42 15.07 9.35 -10.31
CA MET A 42 16.30 9.85 -10.92
C MET A 42 16.05 10.41 -12.33
N GLN A 43 15.20 9.74 -13.12
CA GLN A 43 14.77 10.22 -14.44
C GLN A 43 14.01 11.53 -14.34
N TRP A 44 13.11 11.66 -13.37
CA TRP A 44 12.42 12.91 -13.09
C TRP A 44 13.40 14.04 -12.69
N CYS A 45 14.37 13.76 -11.82
CA CYS A 45 15.42 14.72 -11.48
C CYS A 45 16.26 15.13 -12.70
N THR A 46 16.56 14.20 -13.61
CA THR A 46 17.27 14.48 -14.87
C THR A 46 16.41 15.33 -15.81
N ALA A 47 15.11 15.07 -15.91
CA ALA A 47 14.18 15.82 -16.75
C ALA A 47 14.00 17.27 -16.27
N LYS A 48 14.02 17.51 -14.96
CA LYS A 48 14.05 18.87 -14.38
C LYS A 48 15.37 19.60 -14.66
N GLY A 49 16.44 18.88 -15.01
CA GLY A 49 17.66 19.43 -15.59
C GLY A 49 18.37 20.46 -14.70
N SER A 50 18.50 21.68 -15.20
CA SER A 50 19.17 22.82 -14.56
C SER A 50 18.40 23.42 -13.38
N ALA A 51 17.14 23.05 -13.17
CA ALA A 51 16.38 23.48 -11.98
C ALA A 51 16.98 22.93 -10.67
N PHE A 52 17.79 21.88 -10.76
CA PHE A 52 18.54 21.34 -9.63
C PHE A 52 20.04 21.58 -9.79
N ASN A 53 20.70 21.85 -8.67
CA ASN A 53 22.15 21.89 -8.60
C ASN A 53 22.73 20.53 -9.06
N GLU A 54 23.78 20.57 -9.87
CA GLU A 54 24.42 19.39 -10.46
C GLU A 54 24.84 18.35 -9.42
N PHE A 55 25.40 18.80 -8.29
CA PHE A 55 25.93 17.93 -7.24
C PHE A 55 24.84 17.34 -6.34
N THR A 56 23.73 18.05 -6.15
CA THR A 56 22.65 17.62 -5.25
C THR A 56 21.41 17.15 -6.00
N ARG A 57 21.48 17.02 -7.33
CA ARG A 57 20.35 16.63 -8.19
C ARG A 57 19.64 15.38 -7.68
N PHE A 58 20.40 14.32 -7.39
CA PHE A 58 19.87 13.03 -6.96
C PHE A 58 19.66 12.89 -5.45
N THR A 59 20.04 13.90 -4.67
CA THR A 59 19.81 13.94 -3.22
C THR A 59 18.31 14.00 -2.96
N VAL A 60 17.80 13.05 -2.17
CA VAL A 60 16.38 12.97 -1.80
C VAL A 60 16.10 13.93 -0.64
N THR A 61 15.18 14.86 -0.85
CA THR A 61 14.65 15.75 0.19
C THR A 61 13.13 15.59 0.29
N GLY A 62 12.53 16.13 1.36
CA GLY A 62 11.07 16.06 1.54
C GLY A 62 10.31 16.80 0.44
N GLU A 63 10.80 17.98 0.05
CA GLU A 63 10.19 18.83 -0.98
C GLU A 63 10.29 18.17 -2.36
N LYS A 64 11.45 17.58 -2.69
CA LYS A 64 11.61 16.82 -3.94
C LYS A 64 10.70 15.60 -3.96
N LEU A 65 10.56 14.90 -2.83
CA LEU A 65 9.65 13.77 -2.74
C LEU A 65 8.21 14.21 -2.96
N HIS A 66 7.78 15.29 -2.30
CA HIS A 66 6.44 15.84 -2.43
C HIS A 66 6.13 16.18 -3.90
N LEU A 67 6.95 17.02 -4.53
CA LEU A 67 6.73 17.44 -5.92
C LEU A 67 6.76 16.26 -6.90
N PHE A 68 7.67 15.31 -6.69
CA PHE A 68 7.71 14.10 -7.51
C PHE A 68 6.43 13.26 -7.39
N LEU A 69 5.89 13.09 -6.17
CA LEU A 69 4.66 12.33 -5.96
C LEU A 69 3.47 13.01 -6.64
N GLU A 70 3.38 14.33 -6.50
CA GLU A 70 2.32 15.15 -7.10
C GLU A 70 2.36 15.10 -8.64
N GLU A 71 3.53 15.29 -9.26
CA GLU A 71 3.65 15.35 -10.72
C GLU A 71 3.64 13.97 -11.41
N CYS A 72 4.26 12.95 -10.80
CA CYS A 72 4.57 11.69 -11.51
C CYS A 72 3.78 10.48 -11.04
N VAL A 73 3.22 10.51 -9.82
CA VAL A 73 2.63 9.32 -9.17
C VAL A 73 1.14 9.49 -8.94
N ILE A 74 0.73 10.60 -8.32
CA ILE A 74 -0.66 10.93 -8.05
C ILE A 74 -1.35 11.27 -9.37
N GLY A 75 -2.60 10.84 -9.53
CA GLY A 75 -3.39 11.08 -10.76
C GLY A 75 -3.00 10.22 -11.97
N ARG A 76 -1.87 9.49 -11.93
CA ARG A 76 -1.47 8.61 -13.04
C ARG A 76 -2.49 7.47 -13.24
N ALA A 77 -2.86 7.20 -14.48
CA ALA A 77 -3.64 6.00 -14.82
C ALA A 77 -2.85 4.72 -14.52
N LYS A 78 -3.51 3.72 -13.92
CA LYS A 78 -2.92 2.41 -13.67
C LYS A 78 -2.70 1.70 -15.01
N ARG A 79 -1.50 1.15 -15.20
CA ARG A 79 -1.21 0.30 -16.37
C ARG A 79 -2.09 -0.95 -16.32
N HIS A 80 -3.07 -1.05 -17.21
CA HIS A 80 -3.84 -2.28 -17.40
C HIS A 80 -2.93 -3.35 -18.02
N ARG A 81 -2.76 -4.47 -17.31
CA ARG A 81 -2.16 -5.68 -17.89
C ARG A 81 -3.27 -6.49 -18.53
N GLY A 82 -3.43 -6.36 -19.84
CA GLY A 82 -3.97 -7.40 -20.71
C GLY A 82 -5.36 -7.99 -20.41
N SER A 83 -6.28 -7.29 -19.74
CA SER A 83 -7.69 -7.71 -19.74
C SER A 83 -8.39 -7.01 -20.90
N GLN A 84 -8.69 -7.75 -21.97
CA GLN A 84 -9.47 -7.26 -23.10
C GLN A 84 -10.96 -7.03 -22.77
N ASN A 85 -11.38 -7.22 -21.52
CA ASN A 85 -12.77 -7.05 -21.16
C ASN A 85 -12.90 -6.57 -19.70
N GLN A 86 -12.69 -5.28 -19.47
CA GLN A 86 -13.12 -4.64 -18.25
C GLN A 86 -13.47 -3.18 -18.53
N ASP A 87 -14.69 -2.82 -18.12
CA ASP A 87 -15.24 -1.47 -18.04
C ASP A 87 -14.13 -0.42 -17.87
N ARG A 88 -14.04 0.48 -18.85
CA ARG A 88 -12.92 1.37 -19.17
C ARG A 88 -12.82 2.54 -18.17
N ARG A 89 -13.05 2.28 -16.88
CA ARG A 89 -12.85 3.26 -15.81
C ARG A 89 -11.35 3.47 -15.66
N GLU A 90 -10.92 4.71 -15.87
CA GLU A 90 -9.56 5.14 -15.61
C GLU A 90 -9.27 4.98 -14.10
N VAL A 91 -8.67 3.84 -13.74
CA VAL A 91 -8.29 3.58 -12.36
C VAL A 91 -7.00 4.33 -12.10
N THR A 92 -7.06 5.41 -11.34
CA THR A 92 -5.87 6.11 -10.85
C THR A 92 -5.01 5.22 -9.96
N VAL A 93 -3.71 5.51 -9.90
CA VAL A 93 -2.78 4.83 -9.00
C VAL A 93 -3.27 4.94 -7.55
N GLY A 94 -3.55 3.80 -6.93
CA GLY A 94 -4.04 3.77 -5.55
C GLY A 94 -2.95 4.01 -4.50
N ARG A 95 -3.36 4.44 -3.30
CA ARG A 95 -2.50 4.72 -2.13
C ARG A 95 -1.39 3.70 -1.86
N SER A 96 -1.66 2.40 -2.00
CA SER A 96 -0.66 1.35 -1.75
C SER A 96 0.58 1.53 -2.64
N THR A 97 0.38 1.98 -3.87
CA THR A 97 1.45 2.27 -4.82
C THR A 97 2.20 3.53 -4.40
N VAL A 98 1.50 4.60 -4.02
CA VAL A 98 2.10 5.86 -3.54
C VAL A 98 2.99 5.58 -2.31
N ASN A 99 2.49 4.84 -1.32
CA ASN A 99 3.26 4.42 -0.15
C ASN A 99 4.51 3.59 -0.54
N SER A 100 4.43 2.78 -1.60
CA SER A 100 5.58 2.04 -2.10
C SER A 100 6.64 2.95 -2.72
N TYR A 101 6.26 4.07 -3.34
CA TYR A 101 7.21 5.11 -3.78
C TYR A 101 7.85 5.79 -2.57
N VAL A 102 7.07 6.22 -1.58
CA VAL A 102 7.61 6.82 -0.34
C VAL A 102 8.62 5.88 0.32
N ALA A 103 8.28 4.60 0.46
CA ALA A 103 9.18 3.61 1.06
C ALA A 103 10.49 3.44 0.25
N ALA A 104 10.41 3.43 -1.07
CA ALA A 104 11.59 3.36 -1.94
C ALA A 104 12.47 4.62 -1.85
N MET A 105 11.87 5.80 -1.69
CA MET A 105 12.59 7.08 -1.56
C MET A 105 13.22 7.24 -0.18
N VAL A 106 12.55 6.81 0.90
CA VAL A 106 13.12 6.73 2.24
C VAL A 106 14.30 5.74 2.27
N ASP A 107 14.19 4.63 1.54
CA ASP A 107 15.30 3.68 1.42
C ASP A 107 16.52 4.29 0.72
N LEU A 108 16.30 5.01 -0.38
CA LEU A 108 17.36 5.73 -1.08
C LEU A 108 18.00 6.80 -0.19
N TRP A 109 17.19 7.57 0.53
CA TRP A 109 17.68 8.55 1.51
C TRP A 109 18.53 7.89 2.60
N LYS A 110 18.09 6.75 3.16
CA LYS A 110 18.89 6.00 4.15
C LYS A 110 20.26 5.60 3.59
N GLN A 111 20.33 5.18 2.33
CA GLN A 111 21.60 4.86 1.66
C GLN A 111 22.48 6.11 1.53
N GLN A 112 21.92 7.24 1.11
CA GLN A 112 22.64 8.51 0.99
C GLN A 112 23.13 9.05 2.34
N ALA A 113 22.32 8.91 3.40
CA ALA A 113 22.66 9.33 4.75
C ALA A 113 23.77 8.46 5.36
N ARG A 114 23.75 7.15 5.10
CA ARG A 114 24.85 6.23 5.48
C ARG A 114 26.15 6.58 4.78
N ALA A 115 26.07 6.92 3.49
CA ALA A 115 27.20 7.37 2.69
C ALA A 115 27.66 8.80 3.02
N LYS A 116 26.97 9.51 3.94
CA LYS A 116 27.26 10.91 4.30
C LYS A 116 27.19 11.91 3.13
N ILE A 117 26.44 11.56 2.09
CA ILE A 117 26.17 12.42 0.93
C ILE A 117 24.96 13.32 1.21
N ASN A 118 24.02 12.85 2.04
CA ASN A 118 22.80 13.56 2.36
C ASN A 118 22.71 13.84 3.87
N SER A 119 22.65 15.13 4.21
CA SER A 119 22.50 15.63 5.59
C SER A 119 21.08 16.12 5.90
N HIS A 120 20.15 16.04 4.95
CA HIS A 120 18.76 16.46 5.14
C HIS A 120 17.98 15.48 6.03
N PRO A 121 16.93 15.94 6.73
CA PRO A 121 16.03 15.07 7.50
C PRO A 121 15.33 14.04 6.60
N SER A 122 14.69 13.06 7.24
CA SER A 122 13.93 12.03 6.53
C SER A 122 12.93 12.66 5.55
N PRO A 123 12.88 12.21 4.28
CA PRO A 123 12.04 12.82 3.25
C PRO A 123 10.54 12.58 3.47
N ARG A 124 10.17 11.69 4.39
CA ARG A 124 8.78 11.57 4.86
C ARG A 124 8.53 12.62 5.94
N ASP A 125 8.38 13.86 5.51
CA ASP A 125 8.09 15.02 6.33
C ASP A 125 6.58 15.23 6.51
N ASP A 126 6.21 16.32 7.19
CA ASP A 126 4.81 16.66 7.45
C ASP A 126 4.04 16.97 6.16
N ALA A 127 4.70 17.58 5.17
CA ALA A 127 4.11 17.90 3.87
C ALA A 127 3.76 16.63 3.08
N VAL A 128 4.69 15.68 2.96
CA VAL A 128 4.43 14.37 2.34
C VAL A 128 3.35 13.62 3.11
N THR A 129 3.33 13.72 4.44
CA THR A 129 2.28 13.10 5.26
C THR A 129 0.91 13.72 5.02
N ALA A 130 0.83 15.04 4.85
CA ALA A 130 -0.40 15.75 4.50
C ALA A 130 -0.90 15.35 3.10
N LEU A 131 0.00 15.30 2.11
CA LEU A 131 -0.31 14.85 0.75
C LEU A 131 -0.93 13.44 0.73
N LEU A 132 -0.33 12.50 1.47
CA LEU A 132 -0.85 11.13 1.58
C LEU A 132 -2.26 11.08 2.21
N LYS A 133 -2.55 11.95 3.19
CA LYS A 133 -3.88 12.04 3.81
C LYS A 133 -4.91 12.65 2.86
N LEU A 134 -4.52 13.67 2.08
CA LEU A 134 -5.39 14.29 1.10
C LEU A 134 -5.78 13.30 0.01
N THR A 135 -4.81 12.61 -0.59
CA THR A 135 -5.07 11.58 -1.59
C THR A 135 -5.96 10.46 -1.04
N GLN A 136 -5.78 10.07 0.22
CA GLN A 136 -6.66 9.09 0.87
C GLN A 136 -8.11 9.60 0.97
N SER A 137 -8.29 10.84 1.43
CA SER A 137 -9.62 11.45 1.55
C SER A 137 -10.32 11.54 0.19
N GLU A 138 -9.59 11.92 -0.86
CA GLU A 138 -10.11 11.97 -2.24
C GLU A 138 -10.53 10.60 -2.76
N GLU A 139 -9.70 9.56 -2.56
CA GLU A 139 -10.03 8.19 -2.91
C GLU A 139 -11.31 7.71 -2.18
N ASP A 140 -11.42 7.97 -0.87
CA ASP A 140 -12.56 7.56 -0.06
C ASP A 140 -13.84 8.32 -0.43
N ASN A 141 -13.72 9.62 -0.71
CA ASN A 141 -14.83 10.43 -1.21
C ASN A 141 -15.32 9.93 -2.57
N ARG A 142 -14.42 9.52 -3.46
CA ARG A 142 -14.78 8.90 -4.74
C ARG A 142 -15.50 7.57 -4.53
N LYS A 143 -14.99 6.68 -3.68
CA LYS A 143 -15.64 5.39 -3.35
C LYS A 143 -17.03 5.59 -2.77
N ARG A 144 -17.20 6.57 -1.87
CA ARG A 144 -18.49 6.93 -1.27
C ARG A 144 -19.48 7.45 -2.31
N LYS A 145 -19.04 8.34 -3.22
CA LYS A 145 -19.87 8.85 -4.33
C LYS A 145 -20.28 7.75 -5.30
N ASN A 146 -19.38 6.80 -5.57
CA ASN A 146 -19.62 5.68 -6.48
C ASN A 146 -20.40 4.52 -5.83
N TYR A 147 -20.80 4.64 -4.55
CA TYR A 147 -21.42 3.56 -3.77
C TYR A 147 -20.63 2.25 -3.77
N GLU A 148 -19.32 2.30 -4.00
CA GLU A 148 -18.44 1.12 -4.00
C GLU A 148 -18.41 0.45 -2.61
N ASP A 149 -18.74 1.21 -1.56
CA ASP A 149 -18.85 0.77 -0.18
C ASP A 149 -20.19 0.07 0.16
N ARG A 150 -21.20 0.14 -0.73
CA ARG A 150 -22.59 -0.31 -0.41
C ARG A 150 -23.02 -1.63 -1.07
N GLY A 151 -22.15 -2.33 -1.82
CA GLY A 151 -22.65 -3.26 -2.85
C GLY A 151 -22.11 -4.69 -2.92
N ALA A 152 -21.15 -5.13 -2.10
CA ALA A 152 -20.63 -6.50 -2.20
C ALA A 152 -21.30 -7.46 -1.20
N ASP A 153 -21.45 -7.05 0.05
CA ASP A 153 -21.94 -7.95 1.11
C ASP A 153 -23.45 -8.20 1.05
N THR A 154 -24.26 -7.22 0.64
CA THR A 154 -25.73 -7.40 0.59
C THR A 154 -26.14 -8.41 -0.49
N LEU A 155 -25.43 -8.46 -1.62
CA LEU A 155 -25.69 -9.42 -2.69
C LEU A 155 -25.21 -10.83 -2.31
N LEU A 156 -24.06 -10.97 -1.63
CA LEU A 156 -23.61 -12.26 -1.13
C LEU A 156 -24.53 -12.80 -0.02
N ALA A 157 -24.97 -11.93 0.90
CA ALA A 157 -25.93 -12.30 1.95
C ALA A 157 -27.27 -12.77 1.37
N THR A 158 -27.82 -12.05 0.38
CA THR A 158 -29.09 -12.46 -0.26
C THR A 158 -28.94 -13.72 -1.12
N LEU A 159 -27.82 -13.91 -1.81
CA LEU A 159 -27.54 -15.14 -2.56
C LEU A 159 -27.31 -16.35 -1.64
N GLN A 160 -26.66 -16.17 -0.49
CA GLN A 160 -26.54 -17.21 0.54
C GLN A 160 -27.90 -17.53 1.16
N GLN A 161 -28.71 -16.52 1.46
CA GLN A 161 -30.08 -16.69 1.98
C GLN A 161 -30.96 -17.47 0.98
N ASN A 162 -30.87 -17.15 -0.31
CA ASN A 162 -31.63 -17.83 -1.36
C ASN A 162 -31.19 -19.29 -1.55
N LYS A 163 -29.89 -19.59 -1.41
CA LYS A 163 -29.40 -20.99 -1.40
C LYS A 163 -29.91 -21.75 -0.18
N PHE A 164 -29.91 -21.13 1.00
CA PHE A 164 -30.43 -21.73 2.24
C PHE A 164 -31.94 -22.03 2.13
N ASN A 165 -32.74 -21.08 1.64
CA ASN A 165 -34.18 -21.26 1.43
C ASN A 165 -34.49 -22.35 0.41
N LYS A 166 -33.67 -22.48 -0.64
CA LYS A 166 -33.82 -23.54 -1.64
C LYS A 166 -33.50 -24.92 -1.06
N LEU A 167 -32.51 -25.03 -0.18
CA LEU A 167 -32.19 -26.27 0.54
C LEU A 167 -33.31 -26.69 1.50
N LEU A 168 -33.94 -25.75 2.19
CA LEU A 168 -35.11 -26.02 3.05
C LEU A 168 -36.32 -26.49 2.24
N ALA A 169 -36.55 -25.92 1.06
CA ALA A 169 -37.64 -26.32 0.17
C ALA A 169 -37.42 -27.72 -0.45
N THR A 170 -36.17 -28.12 -0.74
CA THR A 170 -35.86 -29.45 -1.30
C THR A 170 -35.73 -30.55 -0.25
N SER A 171 -35.51 -30.21 1.02
CA SER A 171 -35.30 -31.19 2.11
C SER A 171 -36.60 -31.66 2.78
N GLY A 172 -37.77 -31.20 2.33
CA GLY A 172 -39.05 -31.76 2.77
C GLY A 172 -39.32 -31.66 4.27
N ILE A 173 -38.68 -30.72 4.99
CA ILE A 173 -38.96 -30.46 6.40
C ILE A 173 -40.15 -29.50 6.49
N GLN A 174 -41.30 -29.97 6.01
CA GLN A 174 -42.60 -29.41 6.34
C GLN A 174 -43.24 -30.39 7.31
N LYS A 175 -43.22 -30.02 8.60
CA LYS A 175 -43.89 -30.60 9.79
C LYS A 175 -42.88 -30.85 10.92
N VAL A 176 -42.84 -29.96 11.92
CA VAL A 176 -42.85 -30.34 13.36
C VAL A 176 -43.34 -29.18 14.24
N ILE A 177 -43.25 -27.90 13.86
CA ILE A 177 -43.72 -26.80 14.75
C ILE A 177 -45.14 -26.31 14.38
N LEU A 178 -46.09 -27.24 14.30
CA LEU A 178 -47.53 -26.93 14.39
C LEU A 178 -48.27 -28.22 14.76
N GLY A 179 -48.06 -28.71 15.98
CA GLY A 179 -48.61 -30.01 16.40
C GLY A 179 -48.39 -30.31 17.88
N LEU A 180 -48.72 -29.35 18.75
CA LEU A 180 -48.80 -29.58 20.20
C LEU A 180 -49.97 -28.79 20.78
N VAL A 181 -51.16 -28.98 20.20
CA VAL A 181 -52.44 -28.76 20.88
C VAL A 181 -53.38 -29.91 20.49
N CYS A 182 -53.95 -30.57 21.50
CA CYS A 182 -54.92 -31.67 21.47
C CYS A 182 -54.39 -33.04 20.99
N GLY A 183 -54.50 -34.15 21.73
CA GLY A 183 -55.18 -34.44 22.99
C GLY A 183 -55.70 -35.87 22.97
N THR A 184 -55.41 -36.66 24.02
CA THR A 184 -56.10 -37.92 24.42
C THR A 184 -55.68 -38.20 25.86
N CYS A 185 -56.43 -37.83 26.91
CA CYS A 185 -57.62 -38.50 27.48
C CYS A 185 -57.34 -39.92 28.01
N TRP A 186 -57.13 -40.09 29.33
CA TRP A 186 -57.86 -40.99 30.27
C TRP A 186 -57.14 -41.24 31.62
N LEU A 187 -57.87 -40.88 32.71
CA LEU A 187 -58.18 -41.60 33.98
C LEU A 187 -57.15 -42.42 34.81
N PHE A 188 -57.48 -42.46 36.11
CA PHE A 188 -56.94 -43.19 37.29
C PHE A 188 -55.87 -42.40 38.08
N PHE A 189 -56.00 -42.08 39.37
CA PHE A 189 -56.88 -42.50 40.48
C PHE A 189 -57.07 -41.30 41.44
#